data_AF-A0A9W8UGR7-F1
#
_entry.id   AF-A0A9W8UGR7-F1
#
_cell.length_a   1.000
_cell.length_b   1.000
_cell.length_c   1.000
_cell.angle_alpha   90.00
_cell.angle_beta   90.00
_cell.angle_gamma   90.00
#
_symmetry.space_group_name_H-M   'P 1'
#
loop_
_entity.id
_entity.type
_entity.pdbx_description
1 polymer ?
#
loop_
_entity_poly.entity_id
_entity_poly.type
_entity_poly.pdbx_seq_one_letter_code
_entity_poly.pdbx_strand_id
1 'polypeptide(L)'
;MATVGNDEAFGPVSATWLDFTLFFEHTILGILPTGLLLAITPLYFYMCAKRPVCNRTGFVLWAELVASISLIGIETANFVLYARTPSIRTDTALAAASSSCAGSVAIAFLLFIEYRHSLRPTALLSLYIIVSLLIDVLKSRSYFIRHELQLLGSLSAAAGAMKLCITVLQEVPKRHLLIDNELRDSTGREATSGFFYRNFFGWLNSIFAAGFHSVLRIKDLEKLSPELASKSLYPKFLQIWETEKNNKSSGRLAIACFRTLWWHILAVPLPRLLFSLLSLAQPFLLRRILECISDGDAGTYEKVGLLTATFLTFAMRAVARGSYTHANYRLVTATRGVLIAAMADKQLRLTHTEPCHIFDFFFPFFSR
;
A
#
# COMPACT_ATOMS: atom_id res chain seq x y z
N MET A 1 -17.27 -0.40 44.50
CA MET A 1 -16.80 0.82 43.79
C MET A 1 -15.62 0.40 42.93
N ALA A 2 -15.88 0.03 41.68
CA ALA A 2 -14.82 -0.21 40.70
C ALA A 2 -14.26 1.15 40.31
N THR A 3 -12.97 1.37 40.54
CA THR A 3 -12.25 2.55 40.07
C THR A 3 -12.36 2.58 38.55
N VAL A 4 -13.14 3.52 38.03
CA VAL A 4 -13.21 3.90 36.63
C VAL A 4 -11.78 4.24 36.20
N GLY A 5 -11.16 3.32 35.46
CA GLY A 5 -9.87 3.53 34.84
C GLY A 5 -9.93 4.77 33.97
N ASN A 6 -8.87 5.56 34.01
CA ASN A 6 -8.76 6.86 33.38
C ASN A 6 -8.71 6.71 31.84
N ASP A 7 -9.83 6.34 31.22
CA ASP A 7 -9.98 6.08 29.78
C ASP A 7 -9.82 7.35 28.91
N GLU A 8 -9.72 8.53 29.55
CA GLU A 8 -9.48 9.84 28.92
C GLU A 8 -7.99 10.27 28.93
N ALA A 9 -7.11 9.55 29.63
CA ALA A 9 -5.70 9.93 29.71
C ALA A 9 -4.96 9.68 28.38
N PHE A 10 -4.25 10.71 27.88
CA PHE A 10 -3.43 10.59 26.68
C PHE A 10 -2.21 9.69 26.95
N GLY A 11 -2.31 8.41 26.56
CA GLY A 11 -1.22 7.45 26.70
C GLY A 11 -1.47 6.16 25.90
N PRO A 12 -0.41 5.45 25.47
CA PRO A 12 -0.53 4.20 24.71
C PRO A 12 -0.83 2.97 25.57
N VAL A 13 -0.76 3.06 26.91
CA VAL A 13 -0.94 1.91 27.81
C VAL A 13 -1.95 2.28 28.88
N SER A 14 -3.06 1.55 28.95
CA SER A 14 -3.98 1.65 30.08
C SER A 14 -3.36 0.95 31.30
N ALA A 15 -3.47 1.54 32.49
CA ALA A 15 -2.84 1.01 33.71
C ALA A 15 -3.49 -0.31 34.20
N THR A 16 -4.66 -0.69 33.66
CA THR A 16 -5.47 -1.82 34.11
C THR A 16 -5.51 -2.99 33.13
N TRP A 17 -5.22 -2.76 31.84
CA TRP A 17 -5.25 -3.80 30.80
C TRP A 17 -4.11 -3.59 29.81
N LEU A 18 -3.57 -4.69 29.26
CA LEU A 18 -2.55 -4.72 28.19
C LEU A 18 -3.09 -4.22 26.83
N ASP A 19 -3.99 -3.24 26.84
CA ASP A 19 -4.62 -2.63 25.66
C ASP A 19 -4.34 -1.11 25.64
N PHE A 20 -4.42 -0.53 24.44
CA PHE A 20 -4.29 0.90 24.22
C PHE A 20 -5.44 1.65 24.90
N THR A 21 -5.20 2.88 25.37
CA THR A 21 -6.28 3.73 25.86
C THR A 21 -7.29 3.98 24.73
N LEU A 22 -8.59 3.88 25.05
CA LEU A 22 -9.69 4.07 24.08
C LEU A 22 -9.57 5.40 23.32
N PHE A 23 -9.15 6.48 23.98
CA PHE A 23 -8.90 7.77 23.34
C PHE A 23 -7.78 7.72 22.28
N PHE A 24 -6.66 7.02 22.57
CA PHE A 24 -5.54 6.87 21.64
C PHE A 24 -5.95 6.01 20.42
N GLU A 25 -6.68 4.92 20.67
CA GLU A 25 -7.20 4.03 19.64
C GLU A 25 -8.16 4.77 18.68
N HIS A 26 -9.12 5.52 19.20
CA HIS A 26 -10.06 6.25 18.36
C HIS A 26 -9.41 7.41 17.58
N THR A 27 -8.51 8.16 18.21
CA THR A 27 -7.95 9.39 17.62
C THR A 27 -6.82 9.10 16.64
N ILE A 28 -5.82 8.31 17.04
CA ILE A 28 -4.62 8.09 16.24
C ILE A 28 -4.81 6.92 15.27
N LEU A 29 -5.47 5.85 15.70
CA LEU A 29 -5.69 4.70 14.81
C LEU A 29 -6.95 4.88 13.95
N GLY A 30 -8.02 5.51 14.47
CA GLY A 30 -9.26 5.70 13.71
C GLY A 30 -9.26 6.93 12.78
N ILE A 31 -9.08 8.13 13.36
CA ILE A 31 -9.32 9.41 12.67
C ILE A 31 -8.16 9.76 11.72
N LEU A 32 -6.91 9.49 12.11
CA LEU A 32 -5.75 9.88 11.30
C LEU A 32 -5.72 9.20 9.91
N PRO A 33 -5.88 7.86 9.78
CA PRO A 33 -5.84 7.22 8.47
C PRO A 33 -7.05 7.58 7.60
N THR A 34 -8.24 7.68 8.21
CA THR A 34 -9.49 8.01 7.51
C THR A 34 -9.48 9.46 7.01
N GLY A 35 -9.01 10.40 7.83
CA GLY A 35 -8.87 11.81 7.44
C GLY A 35 -7.87 12.01 6.29
N LEU A 36 -6.75 11.28 6.31
CA LEU A 36 -5.77 11.32 5.22
C LEU A 36 -6.35 10.73 3.92
N LEU A 37 -7.12 9.65 3.99
CA LEU A 37 -7.81 9.10 2.82
C LEU A 37 -8.81 10.10 2.25
N LEU A 38 -9.64 10.71 3.09
CA LEU A 38 -10.64 11.71 2.68
C LEU A 38 -9.99 12.91 1.99
N ALA A 39 -8.83 13.38 2.48
CA ALA A 39 -8.09 14.47 1.85
C ALA A 39 -7.52 14.09 0.46
N ILE A 40 -7.08 12.84 0.28
CA ILE A 40 -6.48 12.37 -0.99
C ILE A 40 -7.56 12.03 -2.03
N THR A 41 -8.73 11.58 -1.59
CA THR A 41 -9.85 11.15 -2.46
C THR A 41 -10.23 12.18 -3.55
N PRO A 42 -10.47 13.47 -3.25
CA PRO A 42 -10.83 14.45 -4.28
C PRO A 42 -9.69 14.75 -5.26
N LEU A 43 -8.44 14.76 -4.78
CA LEU A 43 -7.26 14.93 -5.64
C LEU A 43 -7.12 13.76 -6.61
N TYR A 44 -7.29 12.54 -6.10
CA TYR A 44 -7.23 11.32 -6.90
C TYR A 44 -8.34 11.29 -7.95
N PHE A 45 -9.56 11.69 -7.58
CA PHE A 45 -10.67 11.83 -8.52
C PHE A 45 -10.35 12.82 -9.63
N TYR A 46 -9.86 14.01 -9.30
CA TYR A 46 -9.50 15.02 -10.29
C TYR A 46 -8.42 14.53 -11.26
N MET A 47 -7.43 13.78 -10.76
CA MET A 47 -6.40 13.17 -11.61
C MET A 47 -6.94 12.05 -12.50
N CYS A 48 -7.88 11.24 -12.01
CA CYS A 48 -8.44 10.12 -12.75
C CYS A 48 -9.51 10.54 -13.76
N ALA A 49 -10.27 11.60 -13.50
CA ALA A 49 -11.25 12.16 -14.42
C ALA A 49 -10.64 12.58 -15.77
N LYS A 50 -9.34 12.89 -15.79
CA LYS A 50 -8.59 13.23 -17.01
C LYS A 50 -8.11 12.00 -17.80
N ARG A 51 -8.29 10.77 -17.27
CA ARG A 51 -7.81 9.53 -17.89
C ARG A 51 -8.94 8.81 -18.62
N PRO A 52 -8.68 8.19 -19.78
CA PRO A 52 -9.68 7.40 -20.48
C PRO A 52 -10.13 6.19 -19.64
N VAL A 53 -11.29 5.64 -19.97
CA VAL A 53 -11.84 4.43 -19.35
C VAL A 53 -11.10 3.21 -19.90
N CYS A 54 -10.54 2.37 -19.02
CA CYS A 54 -9.63 1.29 -19.39
C CYS A 54 -10.27 -0.12 -19.35
N ASN A 55 -11.22 -0.37 -18.45
CA ASN A 55 -11.79 -1.69 -18.20
C ASN A 55 -13.27 -1.78 -18.56
N ARG A 56 -13.71 -2.93 -19.08
CA ARG A 56 -15.12 -3.25 -19.27
C ARG A 56 -15.78 -3.57 -17.94
N THR A 57 -17.09 -3.33 -17.85
CA THR A 57 -17.92 -3.84 -16.76
C THR A 57 -17.95 -5.36 -16.79
N GLY A 58 -17.79 -6.00 -15.64
CA GLY A 58 -17.83 -7.44 -15.51
C GLY A 58 -18.24 -7.88 -14.11
N PHE A 59 -18.31 -9.19 -13.87
CA PHE A 59 -18.77 -9.77 -12.61
C PHE A 59 -17.98 -9.25 -11.39
N VAL A 60 -16.68 -9.04 -11.54
CA VAL A 60 -15.81 -8.55 -10.45
C VAL A 60 -16.21 -7.15 -9.97
N LEU A 61 -16.66 -6.25 -10.86
CA LEU A 61 -17.17 -4.93 -10.46
C LEU A 61 -18.41 -5.07 -9.59
N TRP A 62 -19.35 -5.93 -9.98
CA TRP A 62 -20.58 -6.13 -9.21
C TRP A 62 -20.26 -6.70 -7.84
N ALA A 63 -19.34 -7.67 -7.76
CA ALA A 63 -18.89 -8.23 -6.49
C ALA A 63 -18.20 -7.17 -5.60
N GLU A 64 -17.34 -6.32 -6.16
CA GLU A 64 -16.68 -5.22 -5.43
C GLU A 64 -17.69 -4.17 -4.94
N LEU A 65 -18.69 -3.83 -5.75
CA LEU A 65 -19.75 -2.88 -5.37
C LEU A 65 -20.66 -3.45 -4.28
N VAL A 66 -21.11 -4.70 -4.41
CA VAL A 66 -21.93 -5.37 -3.38
C VAL A 66 -21.17 -5.46 -2.06
N ALA A 67 -19.88 -5.81 -2.11
CA ALA A 67 -19.03 -5.84 -0.93
C ALA A 67 -18.88 -4.45 -0.28
N SER A 68 -18.71 -3.40 -1.10
CA SER A 68 -18.60 -2.02 -0.62
C SER A 68 -19.89 -1.49 -0.01
N ILE A 69 -21.04 -1.77 -0.62
CA ILE A 69 -22.37 -1.39 -0.09
C ILE A 69 -22.63 -2.10 1.23
N SER A 70 -22.30 -3.39 1.31
CA SER A 70 -22.41 -4.16 2.55
C SER A 70 -21.52 -3.57 3.65
N LEU A 71 -20.30 -3.15 3.32
CA LEU A 71 -19.40 -2.47 4.26
C LEU A 71 -19.98 -1.14 4.77
N ILE A 72 -20.56 -0.33 3.89
CA ILE A 72 -21.23 0.92 4.28
C ILE A 72 -22.37 0.62 5.26
N GLY A 73 -23.17 -0.42 5.00
CA GLY A 73 -24.25 -0.86 5.88
C GLY A 73 -23.75 -1.24 7.28
N ILE A 74 -22.67 -2.02 7.36
CA ILE A 74 -22.06 -2.44 8.64
C ILE A 74 -21.51 -1.25 9.42
N GLU A 75 -20.79 -0.35 8.77
CA GLU A 75 -20.22 0.85 9.43
C GLU A 75 -21.31 1.82 9.88
N THR A 76 -22.40 1.94 9.12
CA THR A 76 -23.57 2.72 9.52
C THR A 76 -24.26 2.09 10.73
N ALA A 77 -24.41 0.76 10.76
CA ALA A 77 -24.96 0.04 11.90
C ALA A 77 -24.08 0.22 13.16
N ASN A 78 -22.76 0.16 13.01
CA ASN A 78 -21.82 0.49 14.08
C ASN A 78 -22.06 1.90 14.61
N PHE A 79 -22.10 2.91 13.72
CA PHE A 79 -22.34 4.30 14.11
C PHE A 79 -23.65 4.49 14.90
N VAL A 80 -24.75 3.90 14.42
CA VAL A 80 -26.05 3.96 15.10
C VAL A 80 -25.98 3.31 16.48
N LEU A 81 -25.31 2.16 16.60
CA LEU A 81 -25.20 1.44 17.86
C LEU A 81 -24.34 2.17 18.89
N TYR A 82 -23.27 2.85 18.43
CA TYR A 82 -22.50 3.79 19.28
C TYR A 82 -23.35 4.96 19.76
N ALA A 83 -24.17 5.55 18.89
CA ALA A 83 -25.04 6.67 19.27
C ALA A 83 -26.13 6.27 20.28
N ARG A 84 -26.55 5.00 20.27
CA ARG A 84 -27.61 4.47 21.13
C ARG A 84 -27.15 3.92 22.47
N THR A 85 -25.85 3.67 22.65
CA THR A 85 -25.33 3.03 23.88
C THR A 85 -24.73 4.09 24.81
N PRO A 86 -25.46 4.53 25.86
CA PRO A 86 -25.05 5.67 26.69
C PRO A 86 -23.78 5.41 27.50
N SER A 87 -23.43 4.15 27.78
CA SER A 87 -22.24 3.76 28.55
C SER A 87 -20.91 3.98 27.81
N ILE A 88 -20.94 4.11 26.48
CA ILE A 88 -19.74 4.23 25.62
C ILE A 88 -19.79 5.53 24.80
N ARG A 89 -20.84 6.34 25.00
CA ARG A 89 -21.06 7.57 24.26
C ARG A 89 -20.12 8.66 24.78
N THR A 90 -18.93 8.72 24.18
CA THR A 90 -18.01 9.86 24.27
C THR A 90 -18.00 10.62 22.95
N ASP A 91 -17.77 11.93 23.00
CA ASP A 91 -17.71 12.78 21.80
C ASP A 91 -16.63 12.30 20.81
N THR A 92 -15.56 11.69 21.34
CA THR A 92 -14.44 11.12 20.58
C THR A 92 -14.81 9.81 19.89
N ALA A 93 -15.56 8.93 20.55
CA ALA A 93 -16.05 7.70 19.94
C ALA A 93 -17.07 7.98 18.81
N LEU A 94 -17.94 8.99 18.99
CA LEU A 94 -18.89 9.41 17.97
C LEU A 94 -18.18 10.01 16.74
N ALA A 95 -17.15 10.83 16.96
CA ALA A 95 -16.31 11.36 15.89
C ALA A 95 -15.59 10.23 15.12
N ALA A 96 -15.02 9.24 15.82
CA ALA A 96 -14.35 8.11 15.18
C ALA A 96 -15.31 7.18 14.42
N ALA A 97 -16.54 6.98 14.91
CA ALA A 97 -17.55 6.20 14.21
C ALA A 97 -18.05 6.91 12.94
N SER A 98 -18.27 8.22 13.00
CA SER A 98 -18.65 9.01 11.83
C SER A 98 -17.53 9.08 10.78
N SER A 99 -16.27 9.19 11.20
CA SER A 99 -15.12 9.15 10.28
C SER A 99 -14.95 7.78 9.62
N SER A 100 -15.25 6.69 10.32
CA SER A 100 -15.22 5.33 9.77
C SER A 100 -16.32 5.13 8.73
N CYS A 101 -17.53 5.65 8.97
CA CYS A 101 -18.62 5.67 7.99
C CYS A 101 -18.28 6.53 6.76
N ALA A 102 -17.69 7.71 6.95
CA ALA A 102 -17.21 8.52 5.83
C ALA A 102 -16.10 7.81 5.04
N GLY A 103 -15.22 7.09 5.75
CA GLY A 103 -14.18 6.25 5.17
C GLY A 103 -14.72 5.14 4.28
N SER A 104 -15.77 4.42 4.69
CA SER A 104 -16.35 3.34 3.87
C SER A 104 -16.98 3.85 2.57
N VAL A 105 -17.60 5.02 2.60
CA VAL A 105 -18.09 5.71 1.40
C VAL A 105 -16.93 6.12 0.49
N ALA A 106 -15.84 6.66 1.05
CA ALA A 106 -14.64 7.00 0.29
C ALA A 106 -14.01 5.76 -0.37
N ILE A 107 -13.93 4.63 0.34
CA ILE A 107 -13.46 3.34 -0.22
C ILE A 107 -14.33 2.93 -1.41
N ALA A 108 -15.66 2.94 -1.26
CA ALA A 108 -16.58 2.55 -2.33
C ALA A 108 -16.40 3.44 -3.59
N PHE A 109 -16.24 4.74 -3.39
CA PHE A 109 -16.00 5.70 -4.47
C PHE A 109 -14.65 5.46 -5.17
N LEU A 110 -13.58 5.29 -4.38
CA LEU A 110 -12.25 4.99 -4.91
C LEU A 110 -12.21 3.66 -5.65
N LEU A 111 -12.84 2.61 -5.13
CA LEU A 111 -12.97 1.31 -5.81
C LEU A 111 -13.64 1.46 -7.17
N PHE A 112 -14.73 2.22 -7.26
CA PHE A 112 -15.45 2.44 -8.51
C PHE A 112 -14.60 3.20 -9.54
N ILE A 113 -13.92 4.27 -9.13
CA ILE A 113 -13.03 5.05 -10.01
C ILE A 113 -11.85 4.20 -10.46
N GLU A 114 -11.22 3.49 -9.53
CA GLU A 114 -10.07 2.62 -9.82
C GLU A 114 -10.45 1.52 -10.80
N TYR A 115 -11.62 0.90 -10.61
CA TYR A 115 -12.10 -0.11 -11.54
C TYR A 115 -12.20 0.44 -12.97
N ARG A 116 -12.74 1.65 -13.13
CA ARG A 116 -13.06 2.24 -14.43
C ARG A 116 -11.85 2.86 -15.13
N HIS A 117 -11.01 3.59 -14.40
CA HIS A 117 -9.94 4.42 -14.95
C HIS A 117 -8.54 3.87 -14.71
N SER A 118 -8.36 2.94 -13.76
CA SER A 118 -7.04 2.40 -13.43
C SER A 118 -6.88 0.98 -13.97
N LEU A 119 -5.72 0.73 -14.59
CA LEU A 119 -5.32 -0.61 -15.03
C LEU A 119 -4.92 -1.52 -13.86
N ARG A 120 -4.72 -0.93 -12.67
CA ARG A 120 -4.24 -1.59 -11.46
C ARG A 120 -4.90 -1.01 -10.22
N PRO A 121 -5.11 -1.80 -9.15
CA PRO A 121 -5.46 -1.28 -7.84
C PRO A 121 -4.37 -0.32 -7.35
N THR A 122 -4.73 0.81 -6.74
CA THR A 122 -3.72 1.73 -6.22
C THR A 122 -3.14 1.17 -4.93
N ALA A 123 -1.80 1.16 -4.82
CA ALA A 123 -1.12 0.73 -3.60
C ALA A 123 -1.58 1.50 -2.35
N LEU A 124 -2.00 2.76 -2.50
CA LEU A 124 -2.55 3.58 -1.42
C LEU A 124 -3.88 3.02 -0.89
N LEU A 125 -4.81 2.66 -1.78
CA LEU A 125 -6.10 2.10 -1.39
C LEU A 125 -5.92 0.75 -0.71
N SER A 126 -5.11 -0.14 -1.30
CA SER A 126 -4.83 -1.45 -0.70
C SER A 126 -4.12 -1.31 0.65
N LEU A 127 -3.10 -0.44 0.79
CA LEU A 127 -2.42 -0.20 2.06
C LEU A 127 -3.38 0.34 3.13
N TYR A 128 -4.25 1.29 2.76
CA TYR A 128 -5.26 1.83 3.66
C TYR A 128 -6.20 0.73 4.14
N ILE A 129 -6.75 -0.09 3.24
CA ILE A 129 -7.69 -1.17 3.62
C ILE A 129 -7.03 -2.16 4.58
N ILE A 130 -5.74 -2.47 4.40
CA ILE A 130 -4.98 -3.34 5.31
C ILE A 130 -4.84 -2.73 6.70
N VAL A 131 -4.44 -1.46 6.76
CA VAL A 131 -4.28 -0.75 8.04
C VAL A 131 -5.65 -0.68 8.74
N SER A 132 -6.71 -0.32 8.02
CA SER A 132 -8.08 -0.31 8.55
C SER A 132 -8.53 -1.69 9.02
N LEU A 133 -8.24 -2.76 8.28
CA LEU A 133 -8.55 -4.13 8.68
C LEU A 133 -7.84 -4.51 9.98
N LEU A 134 -6.55 -4.16 10.13
CA LEU A 134 -5.81 -4.42 11.35
C LEU A 134 -6.43 -3.68 12.55
N ILE A 135 -6.85 -2.43 12.33
CA ILE A 135 -7.56 -1.64 13.36
C ILE A 135 -8.88 -2.29 13.75
N ASP A 136 -9.65 -2.81 12.80
CA ASP A 136 -10.92 -3.50 13.10
C ASP A 136 -10.70 -4.79 13.89
N VAL A 137 -9.61 -5.52 13.61
CA VAL A 137 -9.22 -6.70 14.40
C VAL A 137 -8.88 -6.32 15.84
N LEU A 138 -8.16 -5.21 16.04
CA LEU A 138 -7.85 -4.70 17.39
C LEU A 138 -9.12 -4.29 18.14
N LYS A 139 -10.00 -3.51 17.49
CA LYS A 139 -11.30 -3.12 18.04
C LYS A 139 -12.17 -4.32 18.39
N SER A 140 -12.24 -5.29 17.49
CA SER A 140 -12.99 -6.53 17.66
C SER A 140 -12.52 -7.28 18.90
N ARG A 141 -11.20 -7.50 19.04
CA ARG A 141 -10.62 -8.11 20.24
C ARG A 141 -10.96 -7.32 21.51
N SER A 142 -10.78 -6.00 21.49
CA SER A 142 -11.05 -5.12 22.63
C SER A 142 -12.51 -5.22 23.10
N TYR A 143 -13.47 -5.25 22.16
CA TYR A 143 -14.90 -5.39 22.50
C TYR A 143 -15.29 -6.79 22.94
N PHE A 144 -14.67 -7.85 22.42
CA PHE A 144 -14.96 -9.22 22.87
C PHE A 144 -14.49 -9.50 24.30
N ILE A 145 -13.43 -8.82 24.75
CA ILE A 145 -12.96 -8.90 26.15
C ILE A 145 -13.96 -8.24 27.11
N ARG A 146 -14.70 -7.22 26.64
CA ARG A 146 -15.72 -6.54 27.44
C ARG A 146 -17.09 -7.22 27.23
N HIS A 147 -17.51 -8.08 28.16
CA HIS A 147 -18.74 -8.88 28.05
C HIS A 147 -20.03 -8.09 27.69
N GLU A 148 -20.10 -6.80 28.03
CA GLU A 148 -21.25 -5.92 27.74
C GLU A 148 -21.32 -5.44 26.27
N LEU A 149 -20.26 -5.65 25.45
CA LEU A 149 -20.11 -5.08 24.11
C LEU A 149 -20.02 -6.12 22.97
N GLN A 150 -20.48 -7.35 23.18
CA GLN A 150 -20.35 -8.44 22.21
C GLN A 150 -20.93 -8.11 20.82
N LEU A 151 -22.06 -7.38 20.77
CA LEU A 151 -22.68 -6.95 19.51
C LEU A 151 -21.75 -6.01 18.72
N LEU A 152 -21.09 -5.07 19.39
CA LEU A 152 -20.11 -4.15 18.79
C LEU A 152 -18.89 -4.90 18.27
N GLY A 153 -18.40 -5.89 19.01
CA GLY A 153 -17.29 -6.76 18.61
C GLY A 153 -17.60 -7.60 17.37
N SER A 154 -18.85 -8.09 17.26
CA SER A 154 -19.31 -8.85 16.10
C SER A 154 -19.41 -8.00 14.83
N LEU A 155 -19.90 -6.76 14.95
CA LEU A 155 -20.02 -5.84 13.82
C LEU A 155 -18.65 -5.33 13.34
N SER A 156 -17.71 -5.04 14.25
CA SER A 156 -16.34 -4.68 13.85
C SER A 156 -15.61 -5.86 13.21
N ALA A 157 -15.82 -7.09 13.69
CA ALA A 157 -15.33 -8.30 13.04
C ALA A 157 -15.91 -8.46 11.63
N ALA A 158 -17.21 -8.22 11.46
CA ALA A 158 -17.87 -8.27 10.16
C ALA A 158 -17.32 -7.19 9.20
N ALA A 159 -17.07 -5.98 9.68
CA ALA A 159 -16.45 -4.90 8.89
C ALA A 159 -15.04 -5.31 8.42
N GLY A 160 -14.22 -5.88 9.32
CA GLY A 160 -12.91 -6.42 9.00
C GLY A 160 -12.97 -7.55 7.96
N ALA A 161 -13.93 -8.48 8.10
CA ALA A 161 -14.15 -9.56 7.14
C ALA A 161 -14.54 -9.04 5.75
N MET A 162 -15.39 -8.00 5.68
CA MET A 162 -15.76 -7.37 4.42
C MET A 162 -14.58 -6.64 3.78
N LYS A 163 -13.75 -5.94 4.55
CA LYS A 163 -12.50 -5.33 4.07
C LYS A 163 -11.51 -6.40 3.55
N LEU A 164 -11.45 -7.56 4.19
CA LEU A 164 -10.67 -8.70 3.71
C LEU A 164 -11.20 -9.23 2.38
N CYS A 165 -12.51 -9.39 2.25
CA CYS A 165 -13.17 -9.81 1.02
C CYS A 165 -12.87 -8.83 -0.14
N ILE A 166 -13.02 -7.52 0.10
CA ILE A 166 -12.66 -6.47 -0.86
C ILE A 166 -11.19 -6.59 -1.28
N THR A 167 -10.29 -6.82 -0.32
CA THR A 167 -8.87 -7.00 -0.60
C THR A 167 -8.61 -8.20 -1.50
N VAL A 168 -9.24 -9.35 -1.22
CA VAL A 168 -9.10 -10.55 -2.07
C VAL A 168 -9.64 -10.29 -3.48
N LEU A 169 -10.76 -9.59 -3.61
CA LEU A 169 -11.34 -9.20 -4.90
C LEU A 169 -10.42 -8.27 -5.70
N GLN A 170 -9.74 -7.32 -5.03
CA GLN A 170 -8.76 -6.44 -5.67
C GLN A 170 -7.56 -7.20 -6.25
N GLU A 171 -7.20 -8.34 -5.65
CA GLU A 171 -6.06 -9.15 -6.07
C GLU A 171 -6.36 -10.05 -7.28
N VAL A 172 -7.64 -10.24 -7.62
CA VAL A 172 -8.01 -11.03 -8.79
C VAL A 172 -7.54 -10.33 -10.07
N PRO A 173 -6.70 -10.98 -10.91
CA PRO A 173 -6.16 -10.35 -12.11
C PRO A 173 -7.26 -10.06 -13.12
N LYS A 174 -7.53 -8.77 -13.37
CA LYS A 174 -8.58 -8.31 -14.29
C LYS A 174 -8.15 -8.28 -15.77
N ARG A 175 -7.08 -9.01 -16.14
CA ARG A 175 -6.45 -8.93 -17.47
C ARG A 175 -7.41 -9.22 -18.63
N HIS A 176 -8.40 -10.08 -18.41
CA HIS A 176 -9.38 -10.44 -19.44
C HIS A 176 -10.45 -9.36 -19.68
N LEU A 177 -10.58 -8.36 -18.80
CA LEU A 177 -11.57 -7.28 -18.90
C LEU A 177 -11.02 -5.98 -19.51
N LEU A 178 -9.74 -5.93 -19.90
CA LEU A 178 -9.19 -4.75 -20.56
C LEU A 178 -9.88 -4.53 -21.92
N ILE A 179 -10.32 -3.29 -22.17
CA ILE A 179 -11.00 -2.90 -23.42
C ILE A 179 -10.05 -2.93 -24.61
N ASP A 180 -8.81 -2.48 -24.39
CA ASP A 180 -7.80 -2.32 -25.43
C ASP A 180 -6.95 -3.59 -25.57
N ASN A 181 -7.04 -4.23 -26.74
CA ASN A 181 -6.30 -5.44 -27.06
C ASN A 181 -4.78 -5.18 -27.20
N GLU A 182 -4.36 -4.02 -27.73
CA GLU A 182 -2.95 -3.69 -27.81
C GLU A 182 -2.35 -3.46 -26.42
N LEU A 183 -3.13 -2.83 -25.53
CA LEU A 183 -2.74 -2.63 -24.14
C LEU A 183 -2.68 -3.96 -23.38
N ARG A 184 -3.60 -4.89 -23.65
CA ARG A 184 -3.63 -6.24 -23.05
C ARG A 184 -2.43 -7.10 -23.46
N ASP A 185 -1.97 -6.94 -24.71
CA ASP A 185 -0.86 -7.70 -25.27
C ASP A 185 0.50 -7.09 -24.96
N SER A 186 0.56 -5.78 -24.69
CA SER A 186 1.78 -5.07 -24.28
C SER A 186 2.02 -5.08 -22.77
N THR A 187 0.98 -5.34 -21.96
CA THR A 187 1.06 -5.30 -20.49
C THR A 187 1.34 -6.69 -19.90
N GLY A 188 2.47 -6.84 -19.18
CA GLY A 188 2.81 -8.04 -18.41
C GLY A 188 1.87 -8.29 -17.22
N ARG A 189 1.88 -9.51 -16.65
CA ARG A 189 0.98 -9.88 -15.54
C ARG A 189 1.29 -9.05 -14.29
N GLU A 190 2.57 -8.72 -14.07
CA GLU A 190 3.00 -7.82 -12.99
C GLU A 190 2.31 -6.44 -13.03
N ALA A 191 2.03 -5.93 -14.23
CA ALA A 191 1.48 -4.59 -14.40
C ALA A 191 -0.05 -4.53 -14.21
N THR A 192 -0.75 -5.67 -14.37
CA THR A 192 -2.19 -5.82 -14.11
C THR A 192 -2.50 -6.44 -12.75
N SER A 193 -1.50 -6.98 -12.04
CA SER A 193 -1.71 -7.65 -10.77
C SER A 193 -1.97 -6.68 -9.62
N GLY A 194 -2.74 -7.14 -8.64
CA GLY A 194 -2.95 -6.41 -7.39
C GLY A 194 -1.69 -6.18 -6.57
N PHE A 195 -1.83 -5.40 -5.51
CA PHE A 195 -0.73 -4.99 -4.66
C PHE A 195 -0.08 -6.20 -3.98
N PHE A 196 -0.86 -7.14 -3.45
CA PHE A 196 -0.35 -8.31 -2.75
C PHE A 196 0.31 -9.31 -3.69
N TYR A 197 -0.34 -9.66 -4.79
CA TYR A 197 0.20 -10.59 -5.77
C TYR A 197 1.55 -10.10 -6.32
N ARG A 198 1.71 -8.79 -6.43
CA ARG A 198 3.00 -8.17 -6.77
C ARG A 198 4.03 -8.26 -5.64
N ASN A 199 3.65 -7.93 -4.41
CA ASN A 199 4.56 -7.94 -3.26
C ASN A 199 5.04 -9.36 -2.90
N PHE A 200 4.17 -10.36 -3.04
CA PHE A 200 4.52 -11.78 -2.86
C PHE A 200 5.17 -12.40 -4.09
N PHE A 201 5.44 -11.61 -5.14
CA PHE A 201 5.99 -12.09 -6.41
C PHE A 201 5.20 -13.26 -7.01
N GLY A 202 3.88 -13.30 -6.81
CA GLY A 202 3.02 -14.37 -7.30
C GLY A 202 3.10 -14.53 -8.82
N TRP A 203 3.36 -13.43 -9.54
CA TRP A 203 3.56 -13.43 -11.00
C TRP A 203 4.76 -14.28 -11.43
N LEU A 204 5.80 -14.34 -10.59
CA LEU A 204 7.03 -15.08 -10.85
C LEU A 204 6.80 -16.60 -10.82
N ASN A 205 5.77 -17.06 -10.09
CA ASN A 205 5.41 -18.48 -10.04
C ASN A 205 5.10 -19.06 -11.43
N SER A 206 4.50 -18.24 -12.32
CA SER A 206 4.25 -18.66 -13.69
C SER A 206 5.54 -18.85 -14.51
N ILE A 207 6.55 -18.02 -14.25
CA ILE A 207 7.88 -18.11 -14.88
C ILE A 207 8.64 -19.32 -14.34
N PHE A 208 8.59 -19.56 -13.02
CA PHE A 208 9.20 -20.74 -12.42
C PHE A 208 8.58 -22.05 -12.91
N ALA A 209 7.26 -22.11 -13.05
CA ALA A 209 6.59 -23.27 -13.63
C ALA A 209 7.02 -23.51 -15.08
N ALA A 210 7.08 -22.46 -15.91
CA ALA A 210 7.54 -22.57 -17.31
C ALA A 210 9.01 -23.03 -17.40
N GLY A 211 9.87 -22.52 -16.52
CA GLY A 211 11.28 -22.90 -16.42
C GLY A 211 11.52 -24.29 -15.86
N PHE A 212 10.60 -24.79 -15.02
CA PHE A 212 10.64 -26.15 -14.51
C PHE A 212 10.32 -27.16 -15.61
N HIS A 213 9.39 -26.82 -16.51
CA HIS A 213 8.97 -27.71 -17.60
C HIS A 213 9.77 -27.54 -18.90
N SER A 214 10.48 -26.42 -19.12
CA SER A 214 11.16 -26.14 -20.38
C SER A 214 12.29 -25.10 -20.25
N VAL A 215 13.20 -25.06 -21.22
CA VAL A 215 14.23 -24.01 -21.30
C VAL A 215 13.55 -22.68 -21.63
N LEU A 216 13.65 -21.72 -20.71
CA LEU A 216 13.09 -20.37 -20.84
C LEU A 216 13.59 -19.68 -22.12
N ARG A 217 12.68 -19.29 -23.01
CA ARG A 217 12.99 -18.42 -24.15
C ARG A 217 12.55 -17.00 -23.85
N ILE A 218 13.12 -16.02 -24.56
CA ILE A 218 12.75 -14.59 -24.46
C ILE A 218 11.24 -14.38 -24.68
N LYS A 219 10.61 -15.25 -25.48
CA LYS A 219 9.17 -15.23 -25.78
C LYS A 219 8.30 -15.62 -24.59
N ASP A 220 8.85 -16.39 -23.66
CA ASP A 220 8.18 -16.91 -22.46
C ASP A 220 8.33 -15.94 -21.28
N LEU A 221 9.20 -14.93 -21.39
CA LEU A 221 9.30 -13.86 -20.42
C LEU A 221 8.16 -12.85 -20.61
N GLU A 222 7.60 -12.40 -19.50
CA GLU A 222 6.60 -11.34 -19.52
C GLU A 222 7.18 -10.03 -20.04
N LYS A 223 6.36 -9.29 -20.79
CA LYS A 223 6.72 -7.96 -21.26
C LYS A 223 6.86 -7.02 -20.07
N LEU A 224 7.93 -6.23 -20.09
CA LEU A 224 8.22 -5.22 -19.07
C LEU A 224 7.05 -4.25 -18.92
N SER A 225 6.69 -3.91 -17.68
CA SER A 225 5.61 -2.96 -17.40
C SER A 225 5.78 -1.67 -18.23
N PRO A 226 4.71 -1.14 -18.84
CA PRO A 226 4.79 0.04 -19.68
C PRO A 226 5.35 1.27 -18.96
N GLU A 227 5.30 1.32 -17.62
CA GLU A 227 5.90 2.38 -16.81
C GLU A 227 7.43 2.33 -16.73
N LEU A 228 8.00 1.14 -16.90
CA LEU A 228 9.44 0.88 -16.91
C LEU A 228 10.00 0.88 -18.34
N ALA A 229 9.13 0.83 -19.34
CA ALA A 229 9.51 0.85 -20.74
C ALA A 229 10.11 2.22 -21.12
N SER A 230 11.32 2.19 -21.68
CA SER A 230 12.02 3.40 -22.14
C SER A 230 11.16 4.26 -23.10
N LYS A 231 10.36 3.60 -23.95
CA LYS A 231 9.42 4.26 -24.89
C LYS A 231 8.42 5.21 -24.20
N SER A 232 8.01 4.94 -22.96
CA SER A 232 7.06 5.81 -22.22
C SER A 232 7.77 6.80 -21.30
N LEU A 233 8.96 6.45 -20.81
CA LEU A 233 9.71 7.20 -19.81
C LEU A 233 10.58 8.29 -20.45
N TYR A 234 11.14 8.00 -21.62
CA TYR A 234 11.96 8.93 -22.41
C TYR A 234 11.24 10.22 -22.85
N PRO A 235 10.00 10.22 -23.39
CA PRO A 235 9.33 11.47 -23.76
C PRO A 235 9.02 12.37 -22.55
N LYS A 236 8.71 11.77 -21.39
CA LYS A 236 8.52 12.52 -20.13
C LYS A 236 9.82 13.16 -19.67
N PHE A 237 10.92 12.41 -19.74
CA PHE A 237 12.25 12.93 -19.49
C PHE A 237 12.59 14.08 -20.43
N LEU A 238 12.29 13.95 -21.74
CA LEU A 238 12.58 14.95 -22.75
C LEU A 238 11.80 16.27 -22.51
N GLN A 239 10.52 16.19 -22.15
CA GLN A 239 9.71 17.37 -21.80
C GLN A 239 10.30 18.14 -20.62
N ILE A 240 10.72 17.43 -19.57
CA ILE A 240 11.35 18.04 -18.39
C ILE A 240 12.73 18.58 -18.74
N TRP A 241 13.49 17.87 -19.56
CA TRP A 241 14.82 18.27 -20.02
C TRP A 241 14.79 19.55 -20.86
N GLU A 242 13.86 19.68 -21.81
CA GLU A 242 13.71 20.90 -22.62
C GLU A 242 13.21 22.09 -21.79
N THR A 243 12.40 21.85 -20.75
CA THR A 243 11.96 22.92 -19.82
C THR A 243 13.12 23.43 -18.96
N GLU A 244 14.04 22.55 -18.54
CA GLU A 244 15.21 22.91 -17.73
C GLU A 244 16.40 23.43 -18.56
N LYS A 245 16.30 23.43 -19.90
CA LYS A 245 17.35 23.86 -20.84
C LYS A 245 17.80 25.31 -20.62
N ASN A 246 16.89 26.17 -20.17
CA ASN A 246 17.18 27.58 -19.89
C ASN A 246 17.92 27.83 -18.57
N ASN A 247 18.07 26.80 -17.72
CA ASN A 247 18.47 27.00 -16.34
C ASN A 247 19.96 26.66 -16.10
N LYS A 248 20.83 27.65 -15.88
CA LYS A 248 22.23 27.64 -15.36
C LYS A 248 23.02 26.40 -14.87
N SER A 249 22.35 25.42 -14.25
CA SER A 249 22.95 24.59 -13.19
C SER A 249 23.79 23.38 -13.66
N SER A 250 24.86 23.06 -12.92
CA SER A 250 25.77 21.92 -13.14
C SER A 250 25.11 20.53 -12.94
N GLY A 251 23.91 20.47 -12.34
CA GLY A 251 23.20 19.22 -12.01
C GLY A 251 21.98 18.85 -12.87
N ARG A 252 21.80 19.48 -14.05
CA ARG A 252 20.56 19.38 -14.86
C ARG A 252 20.07 17.96 -15.15
N LEU A 253 20.97 17.04 -15.50
CA LEU A 253 20.60 15.67 -15.86
C LEU A 253 20.08 14.91 -14.65
N ALA A 254 20.76 15.06 -13.51
CA ALA A 254 20.33 14.47 -12.25
C ALA A 254 18.98 15.03 -11.82
N ILE A 255 18.76 16.34 -11.94
CA ILE A 255 17.48 16.99 -11.60
C ILE A 255 16.35 16.52 -12.53
N ALA A 256 16.59 16.46 -13.84
CA ALA A 256 15.60 16.00 -14.81
C ALA A 256 15.24 14.51 -14.61
N CYS A 257 16.23 13.65 -14.38
CA CYS A 257 16.00 12.25 -14.01
C CYS A 257 15.21 12.17 -12.70
N PHE A 258 15.62 12.91 -11.68
CA PHE A 258 15.00 12.90 -10.36
C PHE A 258 13.54 13.37 -10.41
N ARG A 259 13.21 14.43 -11.17
CA ARG A 259 11.83 14.88 -11.41
C ARG A 259 11.00 13.84 -12.18
N THR A 260 11.59 13.21 -13.19
CA THR A 260 10.92 12.17 -13.99
C THR A 260 10.62 10.92 -13.16
N LEU A 261 11.53 10.58 -12.23
CA LEU A 261 11.48 9.37 -11.41
C LEU A 261 10.99 9.62 -9.97
N TRP A 262 10.55 10.84 -9.62
CA TRP A 262 10.23 11.21 -8.24
C TRP A 262 9.22 10.27 -7.58
N TRP A 263 8.22 9.79 -8.33
CA TRP A 263 7.25 8.81 -7.81
C TRP A 263 7.88 7.46 -7.46
N HIS A 264 8.87 7.00 -8.24
CA HIS A 264 9.61 5.78 -7.96
C HIS A 264 10.57 5.98 -6.78
N ILE A 265 11.15 7.16 -6.65
CA ILE A 265 12.04 7.52 -5.54
C ILE A 265 11.26 7.60 -4.22
N LEU A 266 10.08 8.22 -4.23
CA LEU A 266 9.21 8.35 -3.06
C LEU A 266 8.61 7.00 -2.61
N ALA A 267 8.49 6.03 -3.51
CA ALA A 267 7.99 4.70 -3.20
C ALA A 267 8.98 3.81 -2.41
N VAL A 268 10.29 4.13 -2.41
CA VAL A 268 11.34 3.37 -1.71
C VAL A 268 11.44 3.66 -0.20
N PRO A 269 11.40 4.93 0.28
CA PRO A 269 11.56 5.22 1.71
C PRO A 269 10.38 4.71 2.56
N LEU A 270 9.16 4.66 2.01
CA LEU A 270 7.98 4.21 2.75
C LEU A 270 8.12 2.78 3.32
N PRO A 271 8.40 1.73 2.52
CA PRO A 271 8.62 0.38 3.05
C PRO A 271 9.89 0.28 3.90
N ARG A 272 10.90 1.14 3.66
CA ARG A 272 12.12 1.19 4.46
C ARG A 272 11.87 1.71 5.87
N LEU A 273 11.05 2.75 6.02
CA LEU A 273 10.64 3.27 7.33
C LEU A 273 9.87 2.21 8.12
N LEU A 274 8.93 1.52 7.46
CA LEU A 274 8.20 0.41 8.08
C LEU A 274 9.15 -0.70 8.56
N PHE A 275 10.11 -1.11 7.72
CA PHE A 275 11.12 -2.09 8.10
C PHE A 275 11.95 -1.65 9.31
N SER A 276 12.39 -0.39 9.34
CA SER A 276 13.16 0.16 10.47
C SER A 276 12.33 0.16 11.75
N LEU A 277 11.06 0.58 11.71
CA LEU A 277 10.17 0.57 12.86
C LEU A 277 9.95 -0.84 13.39
N LEU A 278 9.70 -1.82 12.52
CA LEU A 278 9.56 -3.22 12.93
C LEU A 278 10.86 -3.80 13.50
N SER A 279 12.01 -3.39 12.97
CA SER A 279 13.30 -3.80 13.52
C SER A 279 13.53 -3.22 14.92
N LEU A 280 13.06 -2.00 15.18
CA LEU A 280 13.11 -1.39 16.50
C LEU A 280 12.10 -2.03 17.47
N ALA A 281 10.98 -2.56 16.98
CA ALA A 281 9.98 -3.25 17.79
C ALA A 281 10.45 -4.63 18.32
N GLN A 282 11.38 -5.30 17.62
CA GLN A 282 11.92 -6.61 18.01
C GLN A 282 12.48 -6.70 19.44
N PRO A 283 13.37 -5.80 19.90
CA PRO A 283 13.89 -5.85 21.27
C PRO A 283 12.81 -5.65 22.35
N PHE A 284 11.81 -4.80 22.09
CA PHE A 284 10.68 -4.62 23.03
C PHE A 284 9.86 -5.90 23.16
N LEU A 285 9.61 -6.56 22.03
CA LEU A 285 8.88 -7.82 22.00
C LEU A 285 9.65 -8.92 22.75
N LEU A 286 10.96 -9.04 22.52
CA LEU A 286 11.81 -10.01 23.23
C LEU A 286 11.79 -9.76 24.74
N ARG A 287 11.90 -8.50 25.17
CA ARG A 287 11.80 -8.12 26.58
C ARG A 287 10.47 -8.57 27.19
N ARG A 288 9.34 -8.32 26.50
CA ARG A 288 8.01 -8.77 26.97
C ARG A 288 7.89 -10.29 27.05
N ILE A 289 8.49 -11.02 26.12
CA ILE A 289 8.54 -12.49 26.16
C ILE A 289 9.31 -12.98 27.39
N LEU A 290 10.47 -12.38 27.68
CA LEU A 290 11.27 -12.73 28.85
C LEU A 290 10.56 -12.40 30.17
N GLU A 291 9.89 -11.25 30.26
CA GLU A 291 9.06 -10.87 31.41
C GLU A 291 7.93 -11.90 31.63
N CYS A 292 7.20 -12.27 30.58
CA CYS A 292 6.10 -13.24 30.62
C CYS A 292 6.55 -14.65 31.04
N ILE A 293 7.76 -15.07 30.66
CA ILE A 293 8.34 -16.36 31.07
C ILE A 293 8.81 -16.31 32.52
N SER A 294 9.33 -15.16 32.98
CA SER A 294 9.88 -15.02 34.34
C SER A 294 8.81 -14.94 35.42
N ASP A 295 7.66 -14.32 35.14
CA ASP A 295 6.57 -14.16 36.13
C ASP A 295 5.76 -15.44 36.36
N GLY A 296 5.81 -16.43 35.45
CA GLY A 296 5.17 -17.76 35.61
C GLY A 296 3.63 -17.78 35.60
N ASP A 297 2.97 -16.68 36.01
CA ASP A 297 1.53 -16.53 36.22
C ASP A 297 0.80 -15.76 35.09
N ALA A 298 1.46 -15.61 33.94
CA ALA A 298 0.83 -14.96 32.79
C ALA A 298 -0.31 -15.82 32.22
N GLY A 299 -1.49 -15.21 32.06
CA GLY A 299 -2.69 -15.85 31.55
C GLY A 299 -2.53 -16.40 30.13
N THR A 300 -3.24 -17.48 29.79
CA THR A 300 -3.17 -18.15 28.48
C THR A 300 -3.37 -17.20 27.31
N TYR A 301 -4.26 -16.22 27.46
CA TYR A 301 -4.54 -15.20 26.43
C TYR A 301 -3.37 -14.26 26.16
N GLU A 302 -2.59 -13.92 27.18
CA GLU A 302 -1.41 -13.07 27.05
C GLU A 302 -0.30 -13.80 26.28
N LYS A 303 -0.06 -15.07 26.62
CA LYS A 303 0.91 -15.94 25.92
C LYS A 303 0.57 -16.08 24.43
N VAL A 304 -0.70 -16.32 24.11
CA VAL A 304 -1.17 -16.42 22.71
C VAL A 304 -1.06 -15.09 21.98
N GLY A 305 -1.40 -13.97 22.63
CA GLY A 305 -1.25 -12.64 22.06
C GLY A 305 0.20 -12.32 21.71
N LEU A 306 1.12 -12.65 22.61
CA LEU A 306 2.55 -12.42 22.41
C LEU A 306 3.16 -13.31 21.32
N LEU A 307 2.74 -14.58 21.25
CA LEU A 307 3.13 -15.48 20.15
C LEU A 307 2.65 -14.93 18.80
N THR A 308 1.39 -14.48 18.74
CA THR A 308 0.79 -13.92 17.53
C THR A 308 1.50 -12.62 17.11
N ALA A 309 1.78 -11.73 18.05
CA ALA A 309 2.53 -10.50 17.80
C ALA A 309 3.95 -10.79 17.27
N THR A 310 4.59 -11.84 17.79
CA THR A 310 5.90 -12.30 17.31
C THR A 310 5.83 -12.74 15.86
N PHE A 311 4.95 -13.68 15.55
CA PHE A 311 4.78 -14.17 14.19
C PHE A 311 4.48 -13.04 13.21
N LEU A 312 3.54 -12.15 13.58
CA LEU A 312 3.14 -11.01 12.76
C LEU A 312 4.31 -10.03 12.51
N THR A 313 5.11 -9.72 13.53
CA THR A 313 6.26 -8.82 13.40
C THR A 313 7.31 -9.39 12.45
N PHE A 314 7.64 -10.68 12.56
CA PHE A 314 8.59 -11.31 11.65
C PHE A 314 8.05 -11.43 10.22
N ALA A 315 6.78 -11.80 10.05
CA ALA A 315 6.15 -11.90 8.74
C ALA A 315 6.10 -10.52 8.04
N MET A 316 5.64 -9.49 8.73
CA MET A 316 5.55 -8.13 8.17
C MET A 316 6.94 -7.55 7.86
N ARG A 317 7.97 -7.87 8.67
CA ARG A 317 9.37 -7.51 8.37
C ARG A 317 9.87 -8.17 7.09
N ALA A 318 9.56 -9.45 6.88
CA ALA A 318 9.94 -10.17 5.67
C ALA A 318 9.28 -9.55 4.42
N VAL A 319 7.99 -9.24 4.50
CA VAL A 319 7.24 -8.56 3.43
C VAL A 319 7.84 -7.18 3.15
N ALA A 320 8.05 -6.35 4.18
CA ALA A 320 8.61 -5.01 4.03
C ALA A 320 10.00 -5.02 3.37
N ARG A 321 10.85 -6.01 3.71
CA ARG A 321 12.15 -6.20 3.06
C ARG A 321 11.99 -6.55 1.58
N GLY A 322 11.09 -7.48 1.25
CA GLY A 322 10.79 -7.85 -0.14
C GLY A 322 10.30 -6.65 -0.96
N SER A 323 9.34 -5.90 -0.43
CA SER A 323 8.81 -4.68 -1.06
C SER A 323 9.88 -3.62 -1.27
N TYR A 324 10.71 -3.37 -0.26
CA TYR A 324 11.83 -2.40 -0.35
C TYR A 324 12.81 -2.79 -1.46
N THR A 325 13.25 -4.05 -1.47
CA THR A 325 14.20 -4.56 -2.46
C THR A 325 13.61 -4.49 -3.87
N HIS A 326 12.33 -4.87 -4.04
CA HIS A 326 11.65 -4.78 -5.34
C HIS A 326 11.53 -3.33 -5.83
N ALA A 327 11.12 -2.40 -4.96
CA ALA A 327 11.03 -0.98 -5.31
C ALA A 327 12.40 -0.41 -5.71
N ASN A 328 13.47 -0.81 -5.02
CA ASN A 328 14.83 -0.41 -5.35
C ASN A 328 15.27 -0.94 -6.72
N TYR A 329 15.03 -2.22 -7.02
CA TYR A 329 15.34 -2.77 -8.34
C TYR A 329 14.58 -2.08 -9.48
N ARG A 330 13.30 -1.71 -9.25
CA ARG A 330 12.54 -0.92 -10.22
C ARG A 330 13.17 0.44 -10.47
N LEU A 331 13.59 1.14 -9.41
CA LEU A 331 14.25 2.43 -9.53
C LEU A 331 15.57 2.34 -10.33
N VAL A 332 16.40 1.33 -10.03
CA VAL A 332 17.66 1.09 -10.74
C VAL A 332 17.42 0.78 -12.21
N THR A 333 16.47 -0.10 -12.52
CA THR A 333 16.12 -0.46 -13.91
C THR A 333 15.57 0.72 -14.69
N ALA A 334 14.68 1.51 -14.09
CA ALA A 334 14.11 2.70 -14.72
C ALA A 334 15.20 3.75 -15.01
N THR A 335 16.09 3.99 -14.04
CA THR A 335 17.21 4.93 -14.21
C THR A 335 18.14 4.49 -15.34
N ARG A 336 18.50 3.20 -15.39
CA ARG A 336 19.31 2.64 -16.49
C ARG A 336 18.59 2.79 -17.84
N GLY A 337 17.29 2.52 -17.90
CA GLY A 337 16.49 2.63 -19.12
C GLY A 337 16.39 4.05 -19.68
N VAL A 338 16.29 5.07 -18.82
CA VAL A 338 16.33 6.49 -19.24
C VAL A 338 17.72 6.88 -19.68
N LEU A 339 18.76 6.52 -18.91
CA LEU A 339 20.13 6.93 -19.19
C LEU A 339 20.63 6.36 -20.52
N ILE A 340 20.37 5.08 -20.79
CA ILE A 340 20.76 4.43 -22.06
C ILE A 340 20.04 5.09 -23.25
N ALA A 341 18.75 5.41 -23.12
CA ALA A 341 18.01 6.08 -24.19
C ALA A 341 18.50 7.52 -24.44
N ALA A 342 18.82 8.25 -23.38
CA ALA A 342 19.42 9.58 -23.49
C ALA A 342 20.80 9.53 -24.16
N MET A 343 21.63 8.54 -23.83
CA MET A 343 22.91 8.32 -24.48
C MET A 343 22.75 8.00 -25.97
N ALA A 344 21.83 7.10 -26.32
CA ALA A 344 21.57 6.72 -27.71
C ALA A 344 21.06 7.91 -28.54
N ASP A 345 20.11 8.69 -28.04
CA ASP A 345 19.65 9.92 -28.71
C ASP A 345 20.80 10.93 -28.87
N LYS A 346 21.64 11.09 -27.86
CA LYS A 346 22.79 11.98 -27.96
C LYS A 346 23.81 11.50 -29.00
N GLN A 347 24.10 10.20 -29.04
CA GLN A 347 24.98 9.60 -30.05
C GLN A 347 24.45 9.80 -31.47
N LEU A 348 23.15 9.58 -31.69
CA LEU A 348 22.50 9.78 -32.99
C LEU A 348 22.52 11.25 -33.44
N ARG A 349 22.48 12.20 -32.50
CA ARG A 349 22.59 13.64 -32.80
C ARG A 349 24.02 14.12 -33.04
N LEU A 350 25.03 13.36 -32.58
CA LEU A 350 26.44 13.72 -32.70
C LEU A 350 27.05 13.34 -34.05
N THR A 351 26.35 12.58 -34.90
CA THR A 351 26.89 12.04 -36.16
C THR A 351 26.96 13.05 -37.32
N HIS A 352 27.15 14.36 -37.07
CA HIS A 352 27.36 15.32 -38.17
C HIS A 352 28.57 16.26 -38.05
N THR A 353 29.40 16.18 -37.00
CA THR A 353 30.69 16.90 -36.96
C THR A 353 31.72 16.14 -36.12
N GLU A 354 32.60 15.45 -36.83
CA GLU A 354 33.98 15.02 -36.50
C GLU A 354 34.26 13.91 -35.45
N PRO A 355 35.33 13.10 -35.68
CA PRO A 355 35.55 11.82 -35.00
C PRO A 355 36.44 11.90 -33.74
N CYS A 356 36.24 10.88 -32.88
CA CYS A 356 37.19 10.33 -31.91
C CYS A 356 37.75 11.25 -30.80
N HIS A 357 37.04 11.44 -29.69
CA HIS A 357 37.64 11.63 -28.35
C HIS A 357 36.65 11.29 -27.20
N ILE A 358 35.81 10.26 -27.38
CA ILE A 358 34.71 9.95 -26.43
C ILE A 358 35.16 9.10 -25.22
N PHE A 359 36.30 8.42 -25.27
CA PHE A 359 36.66 7.45 -24.21
C PHE A 359 37.31 8.04 -22.95
N ASP A 360 37.84 9.27 -22.98
CA ASP A 360 38.67 9.78 -21.87
C ASP A 360 37.93 10.58 -20.81
N PHE A 361 36.65 10.95 -21.00
CA PHE A 361 36.00 11.91 -20.09
C PHE A 361 35.16 11.30 -18.95
N PHE A 362 34.92 9.99 -18.90
CA PHE A 362 33.92 9.43 -17.95
C PHE A 362 34.32 8.18 -17.17
N PHE A 363 35.62 7.89 -17.04
CA PHE A 363 36.09 6.80 -16.16
C PHE A 363 35.96 7.04 -14.63
N PRO A 364 35.75 8.25 -14.05
CA PRO A 364 35.71 8.36 -12.59
C PRO A 364 34.34 8.03 -11.96
N PHE A 365 33.25 7.81 -12.73
CA PHE A 365 31.92 7.57 -12.14
C PHE A 365 31.58 6.10 -11.89
N PHE A 366 32.37 5.15 -12.43
CA PHE A 366 32.15 3.71 -12.23
C PHE A 366 33.02 3.07 -11.14
N SER A 367 33.85 3.86 -10.47
CA SER A 367 34.67 3.42 -9.34
C SER A 367 34.27 4.16 -8.05
N ARG A 368 33.08 3.86 -7.53
CA ARG A 368 32.81 3.81 -6.08
C ARG A 368 31.44 3.23 -5.77
#